data_AF-A0A343VR42-F1
#
_entry.id   AF-A0A343VR42-F1
#
_cell.length_a   1.000
_cell.length_b   1.000
_cell.length_c   1.000
_cell.angle_alpha   90.00
_cell.angle_beta   90.00
_cell.angle_gamma   90.00
#
_symmetry.space_group_name_H-M   'P 1'
#
loop_
_entity.id
_entity.type
_entity.pdbx_description
1 polymer ?
#
loop_
_entity_poly.entity_id
_entity_poly.type
_entity_poly.pdbx_seq_one_letter_code
_entity_poly.pdbx_strand_id
1 'polypeptide(L)'
;MASVTDRNEIAETIIGSLAELDRLKTELGDKSAAVEHAENERDVVAEKYGDKITEILDTGWATAQALASQGHTVPKKRPGPARRRQPADGAENANADDQHNPSTDND
;
A
#
# COMPACT_ATOMS: atom_id res chain seq x y z
N MET A 1 -29.19 -29.06 -40.56
CA MET A 1 -27.86 -28.55 -40.14
C MET A 1 -28.07 -27.24 -39.38
N ALA A 2 -28.37 -27.31 -38.08
CA ALA A 2 -28.70 -26.15 -37.23
C ALA A 2 -27.65 -25.89 -36.12
N SER A 3 -26.51 -26.60 -36.16
CA SER A 3 -25.51 -26.60 -35.07
C SER A 3 -24.46 -25.49 -35.15
N VAL A 4 -24.42 -24.73 -36.25
CA VAL A 4 -23.41 -23.67 -36.45
C VAL A 4 -23.90 -22.33 -35.90
N THR A 5 -25.22 -22.09 -35.88
CA THR A 5 -25.82 -20.85 -35.34
C THR A 5 -25.75 -20.80 -33.82
N ASP A 6 -26.18 -21.88 -33.13
CA ASP A 6 -26.06 -21.99 -31.66
C ASP A 6 -24.63 -21.78 -31.17
N ARG A 7 -23.65 -22.37 -31.88
CA ARG A 7 -22.24 -22.30 -31.46
C ARG A 7 -21.67 -20.89 -31.62
N ASN A 8 -22.13 -20.14 -32.63
CA ASN A 8 -21.69 -18.78 -32.87
C ASN A 8 -22.32 -17.80 -31.87
N GLU A 9 -23.62 -17.96 -31.57
CA GLU A 9 -24.32 -17.17 -30.56
C GLU A 9 -23.76 -17.40 -29.15
N ILE A 10 -23.42 -18.64 -28.81
CA ILE A 10 -22.73 -18.97 -27.56
C ILE A 10 -21.34 -18.31 -27.52
N ALA A 11 -20.59 -18.34 -28.62
CA ALA A 11 -19.27 -17.72 -28.68
C ALA A 11 -19.34 -16.20 -28.49
N GLU A 12 -20.28 -15.52 -29.13
CA GLU A 12 -20.50 -14.07 -28.98
C GLU A 12 -20.89 -13.70 -27.54
N THR A 13 -21.75 -14.51 -26.91
CA THR A 13 -22.15 -14.32 -25.50
C THR A 13 -20.97 -14.49 -24.54
N ILE A 14 -20.13 -15.50 -24.77
CA ILE A 14 -18.94 -15.75 -23.95
C ILE A 14 -17.93 -14.61 -24.13
N ILE A 15 -17.68 -14.17 -25.36
CA ILE A 15 -16.77 -13.05 -25.64
C ILE A 15 -17.26 -11.77 -24.94
N GLY A 16 -18.56 -11.46 -25.01
CA GLY A 16 -19.14 -10.32 -24.30
C GLY A 16 -18.99 -10.43 -22.77
N SER A 17 -19.21 -11.62 -22.21
CA SER A 17 -19.07 -11.87 -20.78
C SER A 17 -17.62 -11.76 -20.30
N LEU A 18 -16.66 -12.21 -21.11
CA LEU A 18 -15.23 -12.09 -20.82
C LEU A 18 -14.77 -10.63 -20.88
N ALA A 19 -15.23 -9.87 -21.87
CA ALA A 19 -14.94 -8.43 -21.96
C ALA A 19 -15.48 -7.66 -20.75
N GLU A 20 -16.68 -8.01 -20.27
CA GLU A 20 -17.24 -7.42 -19.06
C GLU A 20 -16.46 -7.82 -17.81
N LEU A 21 -16.01 -9.07 -17.72
CA LEU A 21 -15.17 -9.53 -16.60
C LEU A 21 -13.81 -8.80 -16.56
N ASP A 22 -13.20 -8.56 -17.71
CA ASP A 22 -11.96 -7.77 -17.81
C ASP A 22 -12.17 -6.30 -17.40
N ARG A 23 -13.32 -5.73 -17.77
CA ARG A 23 -13.72 -4.38 -17.32
C ARG A 23 -13.90 -4.33 -15.81
N LEU A 24 -14.65 -5.28 -15.24
CA LEU A 24 -14.88 -5.35 -13.80
C LEU A 24 -13.59 -5.59 -13.02
N LYS A 25 -12.67 -6.40 -13.54
CA LYS A 25 -11.34 -6.60 -12.94
C LYS A 25 -10.55 -5.29 -12.90
N THR A 26 -10.59 -4.53 -13.98
CA THR A 26 -9.92 -3.22 -14.05
C THR A 26 -10.53 -2.25 -13.04
N GLU A 27 -11.86 -2.14 -13.02
CA GLU A 27 -12.57 -1.30 -12.06
C GLU A 27 -12.30 -1.70 -10.60
N LEU A 28 -12.29 -2.99 -10.31
CA LEU A 28 -11.95 -3.51 -8.99
C LEU A 28 -10.53 -3.10 -8.59
N GLY A 29 -9.57 -3.18 -9.51
CA GLY A 29 -8.20 -2.73 -9.30
C GLY A 29 -8.12 -1.24 -8.94
N ASP A 30 -8.78 -0.41 -9.74
CA ASP A 30 -8.79 1.05 -9.54
C ASP A 30 -9.44 1.44 -8.21
N LYS A 31 -10.58 0.81 -7.87
CA LYS A 31 -11.27 1.07 -6.59
C LYS A 31 -10.45 0.58 -5.41
N SER A 32 -9.77 -0.56 -5.53
CA SER A 32 -8.90 -1.07 -4.47
C SER A 32 -7.72 -0.13 -4.22
N ALA A 33 -7.09 0.38 -5.29
CA ALA A 33 -6.02 1.36 -5.19
C ALA A 33 -6.49 2.68 -4.55
N ALA A 34 -7.70 3.14 -4.90
CA ALA A 34 -8.29 4.33 -4.29
C ALA A 34 -8.55 4.16 -2.79
N VAL A 35 -9.01 2.97 -2.35
CA VAL A 35 -9.19 2.65 -0.93
C VAL A 35 -7.84 2.65 -0.22
N GLU A 36 -6.83 1.98 -0.78
CA GLU A 36 -5.48 1.96 -0.19
C GLU A 36 -4.90 3.36 -0.03
N HIS A 37 -5.09 4.23 -1.03
CA HIS A 37 -4.68 5.62 -0.95
C HIS A 37 -5.39 6.38 0.17
N ALA A 38 -6.72 6.26 0.26
CA ALA A 38 -7.51 6.91 1.31
C ALA A 38 -7.14 6.40 2.72
N GLU A 39 -6.84 5.10 2.85
CA GLU A 39 -6.35 4.54 4.12
C GLU A 39 -4.97 5.09 4.50
N ASN A 40 -4.06 5.23 3.53
CA ASN A 40 -2.75 5.84 3.76
C ASN A 40 -2.88 7.31 4.19
N GLU A 41 -3.74 8.08 3.54
CA GLU A 41 -4.02 9.48 3.93
C GLU A 41 -4.59 9.56 5.34
N ARG A 42 -5.56 8.71 5.67
CA ARG A 42 -6.12 8.60 7.02
C ARG A 42 -5.02 8.33 8.05
N ASP A 43 -4.12 7.39 7.76
CA ASP A 43 -3.06 7.01 8.68
C ASP A 43 -2.05 8.13 8.89
N VAL A 44 -1.71 8.89 7.84
CA VAL A 44 -0.86 10.10 7.95
C VAL A 44 -1.53 11.16 8.82
N VAL A 45 -2.83 11.41 8.65
CA VAL A 45 -3.57 12.38 9.47
C VAL A 45 -3.68 11.89 10.92
N ALA A 46 -3.91 10.60 11.14
CA ALA A 46 -3.99 9.99 12.46
C ALA A 46 -2.66 10.11 13.22
N GLU A 47 -1.53 9.94 12.53
CA GLU A 47 -0.20 10.13 13.11
C GLU A 47 0.02 11.59 13.53
N LYS A 48 -0.20 12.55 12.62
CA LYS A 48 -0.10 13.99 12.92
C LYS A 48 -1.00 14.42 14.09
N TYR A 49 -2.21 13.87 14.15
CA TYR A 49 -3.14 14.14 15.23
C TYR A 49 -2.67 13.56 16.58
N GLY A 50 -2.15 12.33 16.58
CA GLY A 50 -1.52 11.72 17.75
C GLY A 50 -0.28 12.48 18.22
N ASP A 51 0.55 12.93 17.30
CA ASP A 51 1.72 13.77 17.59
C ASP A 51 1.29 15.08 18.24
N LYS A 52 0.22 15.73 17.73
CA LYS A 52 -0.28 16.97 18.32
C LYS A 52 -0.85 16.79 19.71
N ILE A 53 -1.55 15.68 19.97
CA ILE A 53 -1.99 15.33 21.32
C ILE A 53 -0.79 15.18 22.24
N THR A 54 0.26 14.48 21.79
CA THR A 54 1.49 14.27 22.57
C THR A 54 2.19 15.59 22.87
N GLU A 55 2.35 16.46 21.87
CA GLU A 55 2.93 17.80 22.03
C GLU A 55 2.17 18.63 23.09
N ILE A 56 0.84 18.60 23.06
CA ILE A 56 0.00 19.29 24.05
C ILE A 56 0.21 18.70 25.45
N LEU A 57 0.30 17.37 25.57
CA LEU A 57 0.57 16.73 26.85
C LEU A 57 1.96 17.06 27.39
N ASP A 58 2.97 17.11 26.52
CA ASP A 58 4.35 17.44 26.87
C ASP A 58 4.51 18.87 27.39
N THR A 59 3.63 19.79 26.97
CA THR A 59 3.60 21.16 27.53
C THR A 59 3.20 21.20 29.01
N GLY A 60 2.55 20.15 29.52
CA GLY A 60 2.03 20.09 30.89
C GLY A 60 0.78 20.94 31.14
N TRP A 61 0.23 21.61 30.13
CA TRP A 61 -0.95 22.47 30.25
C TRP A 61 -2.27 21.70 30.15
N ALA A 62 -2.23 20.46 29.67
CA ALA A 62 -3.36 19.56 29.62
C ALA A 62 -2.98 18.16 30.11
N THR A 63 -3.98 17.41 30.54
CA THR A 63 -3.82 16.00 30.90
C THR A 63 -4.54 15.12 29.88
N ALA A 64 -4.12 13.85 29.78
CA ALA A 64 -4.78 12.89 28.88
C ALA A 64 -6.28 12.73 29.21
N GLN A 65 -6.65 12.84 30.49
CA GLN A 65 -8.04 12.80 30.93
C GLN A 65 -8.82 14.05 30.51
N ALA A 66 -8.22 15.24 30.61
CA ALA A 66 -8.85 16.48 30.15
C ALA A 66 -9.08 16.46 28.64
N LEU A 67 -8.09 16.01 27.86
CA LEU A 67 -8.24 15.82 26.41
C LEU A 67 -9.31 14.77 26.07
N ALA A 68 -9.31 13.63 26.76
CA ALA A 68 -10.33 12.60 26.55
C ALA A 68 -11.75 13.08 26.88
N SER A 69 -11.91 13.94 27.90
CA SER A 69 -13.21 14.54 28.24
C SER A 69 -13.75 15.47 27.14
N GLN A 70 -12.87 16.00 26.29
CA GLN A 70 -13.20 16.81 25.12
C GLN A 70 -13.32 15.97 23.83
N GLY A 71 -13.15 14.65 23.93
CA GLY A 71 -13.20 13.73 22.79
C GLY A 71 -11.85 13.50 22.09
N HIS A 72 -10.75 14.06 22.60
CA HIS A 72 -9.42 13.87 22.05
C HIS A 72 -8.74 12.64 22.64
N THR A 73 -8.50 11.62 21.81
CA THR A 73 -7.77 10.41 22.19
C THR A 73 -6.73 10.07 21.13
N VAL A 74 -5.58 9.56 21.58
CA VAL A 74 -4.51 9.11 20.67
C VAL A 74 -5.05 7.93 19.86
N PRO A 75 -5.10 8.03 18.52
CA PRO A 75 -5.55 6.93 17.69
C PRO A 75 -4.65 5.70 17.89
N LYS A 76 -5.25 4.52 18.06
CA LYS A 76 -4.48 3.27 18.12
C LYS A 76 -3.80 3.07 16.77
N LYS A 77 -2.46 2.99 16.76
CA LYS A 77 -1.71 2.60 15.56
C LYS A 77 -2.22 1.22 15.13
N ARG A 78 -2.88 1.15 13.96
CA ARG A 78 -3.17 -0.14 13.33
C ARG A 78 -1.82 -0.79 13.02
N PRO A 79 -1.61 -2.07 13.31
CA PRO A 79 -0.47 -2.81 12.78
C PRO A 79 -0.65 -2.89 11.26
N GLY A 80 -0.13 -1.88 10.56
CA GLY A 80 -0.11 -1.88 9.10
C GLY A 80 0.81 -2.97 8.58
N PRO A 81 0.60 -3.45 7.34
CA PRO A 81 1.59 -4.28 6.67
C PRO A 81 2.90 -3.50 6.68
N ALA A 82 3.93 -4.07 7.31
CA ALA A 82 5.22 -3.44 7.46
C ALA A 82 5.65 -2.87 6.10
N ARG A 83 5.76 -1.53 6.01
CA ARG A 83 6.35 -0.85 4.84
C ARG A 83 7.68 -1.55 4.58
N ARG A 84 7.71 -2.44 3.59
CA ARG A 84 8.95 -2.95 3.01
C ARG A 84 9.64 -1.68 2.53
N ARG A 85 10.68 -1.26 3.25
CA ARG A 85 11.54 -0.15 2.84
C ARG A 85 12.01 -0.49 1.43
N GLN A 86 11.47 0.21 0.43
CA GLN A 86 12.07 0.18 -0.89
C GLN A 86 13.48 0.74 -0.72
N PRO A 87 14.54 0.02 -1.15
CA PRO A 87 15.85 0.62 -1.25
C PRO A 87 15.73 1.78 -2.25
N ALA A 88 16.20 2.96 -1.86
CA ALA A 88 16.29 4.09 -2.76
C ALA A 88 17.24 3.72 -3.91
N ASP A 89 16.70 3.61 -5.13
CA ASP A 89 17.49 3.64 -6.35
C ASP A 89 18.19 5.00 -6.42
N GLY A 90 19.45 4.99 -6.04
CA GLY A 90 20.39 6.10 -6.11
C GLY A 90 21.79 5.57 -6.34
N ALA A 91 21.93 4.66 -7.30
CA ALA A 91 23.21 4.18 -7.79
C ALA A 91 23.65 5.03 -8.97
N GLU A 92 24.34 6.15 -8.70
CA GLU A 92 25.17 6.86 -9.67
C GLU A 92 26.27 7.62 -8.91
N ASN A 93 27.46 7.02 -8.79
CA ASN A 93 28.68 7.48 -9.49
C ASN A 93 29.98 6.99 -8.80
N ALA A 94 30.69 6.14 -9.55
CA ALA A 94 32.13 5.86 -9.61
C ALA A 94 33.08 6.08 -8.40
N ASN A 95 33.76 4.99 -8.03
CA ASN A 95 35.22 4.78 -7.92
C ASN A 95 35.46 3.67 -6.87
N ALA A 96 36.40 2.75 -6.95
CA ALA A 96 37.35 2.23 -7.92
C ALA A 96 37.99 1.04 -7.16
N ASP A 97 38.36 -0.01 -7.88
CA ASP A 97 39.36 -1.03 -7.51
C ASP A 97 39.53 -1.44 -6.03
N ASP A 98 39.11 -2.67 -5.69
CA ASP A 98 40.08 -3.67 -5.19
C ASP A 98 39.47 -5.08 -5.26
N GLN A 99 39.67 -5.77 -6.39
CA GLN A 99 39.46 -7.21 -6.45
C GLN A 99 40.69 -7.90 -5.85
N HIS A 100 40.63 -8.22 -4.56
CA HIS A 100 41.54 -9.21 -3.98
C HIS A 100 40.81 -10.55 -3.85
N ASN A 101 41.11 -11.44 -4.80
CA ASN A 101 40.68 -12.83 -4.84
C ASN A 101 41.53 -13.64 -3.85
N PRO A 102 41.01 -14.22 -2.76
CA PRO A 102 41.78 -15.20 -2.01
C PRO A 102 41.70 -16.55 -2.75
N SER A 103 42.83 -16.92 -3.34
CA SER A 103 43.11 -18.25 -3.87
C SER A 103 42.58 -19.34 -2.94
N THR A 104 41.77 -20.24 -3.48
CA THR A 104 41.46 -21.53 -2.87
C THR A 104 42.71 -22.41 -2.92
N ASP A 105 43.38 -22.55 -1.78
CA ASP A 105 44.40 -23.57 -1.57
C ASP A 105 43.71 -24.91 -1.25
N ASN A 106 44.15 -25.95 -1.97
CA ASN A 106 43.78 -27.35 -1.78
C ASN A 106 44.65 -27.94 -0.67
N ASP A 107 44.04 -28.66 0.25
CA ASP A 107 44.68 -29.76 1.01
C ASP A 107 43.80 -31.01 0.90
#